data_AF-A0A350C4J9-F1
#
_entry.id   AF-A0A350C4J9-F1
#
_cell.length_a   1.000
_cell.length_b   1.000
_cell.length_c   1.000
_cell.angle_alpha   90.00
_cell.angle_beta   90.00
_cell.angle_gamma   90.00
#
_symmetry.space_group_name_H-M   'P 1'
#
loop_
_entity.id
_entity.type
_entity.pdbx_description
1 polymer ?
#
loop_
_entity_poly.entity_id
_entity_poly.type
_entity_poly.pdbx_seq_one_letter_code
_entity_poly.pdbx_strand_id
1 'polypeptide(L)'
;LETAYSLSSSAPDVVSQMSANEILECLQKLTFAYRSVFNLYVIEGYSHREVSEQLGITESTSRSNLVKARTKLKAIILSKKL
;
A
#
# COMPACT_ATOMS: atom_id res chain seq x y z
N LEU A 1 -14.36 4.27 25.96
CA LEU A 1 -14.02 4.11 24.52
C LEU A 1 -12.74 4.89 24.26
N GLU A 2 -11.67 4.48 24.94
CA GLU A 2 -10.27 4.80 24.61
C GLU A 2 -9.93 4.00 23.33
N THR A 3 -9.24 4.50 22.31
CA THR A 3 -8.04 5.34 22.32
C THR A 3 -8.02 6.10 20.99
N ALA A 4 -8.23 7.42 21.06
CA ALA A 4 -8.06 8.30 19.92
C ALA A 4 -6.59 8.31 19.48
N TYR A 5 -6.40 8.29 18.16
CA TYR A 5 -5.15 8.48 17.44
C TYR A 5 -4.29 9.61 18.04
N SER A 6 -3.28 9.24 18.83
CA SER A 6 -2.21 10.15 19.25
C SER A 6 -0.89 9.42 19.06
N LEU A 7 -0.46 9.33 17.80
CA LEU A 7 0.93 9.07 17.46
C LEU A 7 1.54 10.36 16.90
N SER A 8 1.60 11.41 17.73
CA SER A 8 2.39 12.60 17.39
C SER A 8 3.87 12.28 17.59
N SER A 9 4.46 11.57 16.63
CA SER A 9 5.90 11.58 16.46
C SER A 9 6.29 12.98 15.97
N SER A 10 7.10 13.71 16.74
CA SER A 10 7.62 15.03 16.33
C SER A 10 8.71 14.95 15.25
N ALA A 11 9.07 13.74 14.80
CA ALA A 11 9.85 13.55 13.59
C ALA A 11 8.92 13.69 12.37
N PRO A 12 9.31 14.45 11.33
CA PRO A 12 8.52 14.54 10.10
C PRO A 12 8.27 13.12 9.59
N ASP A 13 6.99 12.77 9.45
CA ASP A 13 6.58 11.49 8.89
C ASP A 13 7.23 11.32 7.51
N VAL A 14 7.82 10.15 7.26
CA VAL A 14 8.60 9.90 6.05
C VAL A 14 7.75 10.14 4.81
N VAL A 15 6.47 9.82 4.88
CA VAL A 15 5.51 10.05 3.79
C VAL A 15 5.23 11.55 3.61
N SER A 16 5.17 12.31 4.69
CA SER A 16 4.97 13.77 4.68
C SER A 16 6.12 14.57 4.03
N GLN A 17 7.25 13.94 3.74
CA GLN A 17 8.38 14.55 3.01
C GLN A 17 8.51 14.04 1.56
N MET A 18 7.70 13.05 1.16
CA MET A 18 7.71 12.54 -0.21
C MET A 18 6.76 13.34 -1.09
N SER A 19 7.21 13.70 -2.28
CA SER A 19 6.31 14.22 -3.31
C SER A 19 5.36 13.12 -3.82
N ALA A 20 4.21 13.51 -4.36
CA ALA A 20 3.27 12.58 -4.98
C ALA A 20 3.93 11.74 -6.10
N ASN A 21 4.84 12.35 -6.87
CA ASN A 21 5.60 11.65 -7.92
C ASN A 21 6.50 10.54 -7.34
N GLU A 22 7.16 10.79 -6.20
CA GLU A 22 8.01 9.77 -5.58
C GLU A 22 7.21 8.59 -5.04
N ILE A 23 5.99 8.85 -4.54
CA ILE A 23 5.08 7.78 -4.11
C ILE A 23 4.66 6.94 -5.32
N LEU A 24 4.31 7.59 -6.44
CA LEU A 24 3.98 6.91 -7.70
C LEU A 24 5.15 6.07 -8.23
N GLU A 25 6.38 6.59 -8.22
CA GLU A 25 7.59 5.83 -8.58
C GLU A 25 7.77 4.58 -7.70
N CYS A 26 7.47 4.69 -6.41
CA CYS A 26 7.57 3.55 -5.50
C CYS A 26 6.51 2.49 -5.80
N LEU A 27 5.27 2.90 -6.11
CA LEU A 27 4.21 2.00 -6.56
C LEU A 27 4.57 1.29 -7.87
N GLN A 28 5.23 1.98 -8.80
CA GLN A 28 5.66 1.38 -10.08
C GLN A 28 6.68 0.25 -9.91
N LYS A 29 7.45 0.23 -8.81
CA LYS A 29 8.40 -0.84 -8.47
C LYS A 29 7.74 -2.11 -7.92
N LEU A 30 6.43 -2.09 -7.63
CA LEU A 30 5.68 -3.29 -7.28
C LEU A 30 5.41 -4.13 -8.53
N THR A 31 5.33 -5.46 -8.35
CA THR A 31 4.87 -6.35 -9.43
C THR A 31 3.43 -5.98 -9.81
N PHE A 32 3.03 -6.31 -11.04
CA PHE A 32 1.67 -6.04 -11.52
C PHE A 32 0.60 -6.57 -10.54
N ALA A 33 0.75 -7.78 -10.02
CA ALA A 33 -0.19 -8.38 -9.07
C ALA A 33 -0.31 -7.57 -7.77
N TYR A 34 0.82 -7.15 -7.19
CA TYR A 34 0.83 -6.39 -5.94
C TYR A 34 0.27 -4.98 -6.14
N ARG A 35 0.68 -4.31 -7.22
CA ARG A 35 0.22 -2.97 -7.56
C ARG A 35 -1.28 -2.94 -7.83
N SER A 36 -1.79 -3.89 -8.62
CA SER A 36 -3.21 -3.93 -8.98
C SER A 36 -4.09 -4.13 -7.76
N VAL A 37 -3.75 -5.10 -6.89
CA VAL A 37 -4.48 -5.34 -5.65
C VAL A 37 -4.39 -4.14 -4.70
N PHE A 38 -3.21 -3.53 -4.56
CA PHE A 38 -3.04 -2.35 -3.70
C PHE A 38 -3.89 -1.18 -4.19
N ASN A 39 -3.86 -0.86 -5.49
CA ASN A 39 -4.61 0.24 -6.06
C ASN A 39 -6.11 0.02 -5.88
N LEU A 40 -6.65 -1.13 -6.30
CA LEU A 40 -8.08 -1.40 -6.20
C LEU A 40 -8.56 -1.38 -4.74
N TYR A 41 -7.82 -1.99 -3.81
CA TYR A 41 -8.25 -2.06 -2.42
C TYR A 41 -8.04 -0.76 -1.63
N VAL A 42 -6.84 -0.18 -1.71
CA VAL A 42 -6.44 0.95 -0.85
C VAL A 42 -6.81 2.30 -1.45
N ILE A 43 -6.71 2.44 -2.77
CA ILE A 43 -6.94 3.72 -3.46
C ILE A 43 -8.40 3.82 -3.91
N GLU A 44 -8.91 2.78 -4.59
CA GLU A 44 -10.27 2.77 -5.12
C GLU A 44 -11.32 2.30 -4.08
N GLY A 45 -10.89 1.65 -2.98
CA GLY A 45 -11.76 1.25 -1.87
C GLY A 45 -12.51 -0.07 -2.06
N TYR A 46 -12.10 -0.91 -3.00
CA TYR A 46 -12.79 -2.16 -3.33
C TYR A 46 -12.56 -3.22 -2.25
N SER A 47 -13.56 -4.05 -2.00
CA SER A 47 -13.43 -5.22 -1.13
C SER A 47 -12.56 -6.31 -1.77
N HIS A 48 -12.02 -7.23 -0.96
CA HIS A 48 -11.27 -8.37 -1.49
C HIS A 48 -12.08 -9.24 -2.46
N ARG A 49 -13.41 -9.30 -2.27
CA ARG A 49 -14.32 -9.99 -3.17
C ARG A 49 -14.34 -9.33 -4.55
N GLU A 50 -14.60 -8.03 -4.62
CA GLU A 50 -14.63 -7.28 -5.88
C GLU A 50 -13.27 -7.31 -6.60
N VAL A 51 -12.17 -7.19 -5.84
CA VAL A 51 -10.81 -7.34 -6.41
C VAL A 51 -10.59 -8.73 -6.99
N SER A 52 -11.09 -9.77 -6.31
CA SER A 52 -10.94 -11.16 -6.77
C SER A 52 -11.70 -11.42 -8.07
N GLU A 53 -12.91 -10.87 -8.18
CA GLU A 53 -13.76 -10.92 -9.38
C GLU A 53 -13.12 -10.17 -10.55
N GLN A 54 -12.60 -8.95 -10.33
CA GLN A 54 -11.98 -8.14 -11.38
C GLN A 54 -10.67 -8.73 -11.91
N LEU A 55 -9.85 -9.34 -11.05
CA LEU A 55 -8.52 -9.84 -11.42
C LEU A 55 -8.50 -11.33 -11.76
N GLY A 56 -9.61 -12.05 -11.59
CA GLY A 56 -9.67 -13.51 -11.82
C GLY A 56 -8.79 -14.30 -10.86
N ILE A 57 -8.67 -13.86 -9.61
CA ILE A 57 -7.90 -14.53 -8.54
C ILE A 57 -8.81 -14.91 -7.38
N THR A 58 -8.31 -15.65 -6.39
CA THR A 58 -9.08 -15.91 -5.16
C THR A 58 -9.02 -14.72 -4.20
N GLU A 59 -10.02 -14.56 -3.32
CA GLU A 59 -9.96 -13.58 -2.22
C GLU A 59 -8.74 -13.78 -1.31
N SER A 60 -8.34 -15.05 -1.07
CA SER A 60 -7.13 -15.37 -0.30
C SER A 60 -5.85 -14.90 -1.00
N THR A 61 -5.81 -14.96 -2.33
CA THR A 61 -4.73 -14.41 -3.15
C THR A 61 -4.73 -12.88 -3.09
N SER A 62 -5.90 -12.24 -3.16
CA SER A 62 -6.04 -10.78 -2.99
C SER A 62 -5.50 -10.32 -1.63
N ARG A 63 -5.90 -10.95 -0.52
CA ARG A 63 -5.39 -10.64 0.82
C ARG A 63 -3.87 -10.79 0.94
N SER A 64 -3.33 -11.93 0.48
CA SER A 64 -1.89 -12.20 0.56
C SER A 64 -1.07 -11.28 -0.35
N ASN A 65 -1.57 -10.92 -1.53
CA ASN A 65 -0.97 -9.92 -2.41
C ASN A 65 -0.97 -8.53 -1.77
N LEU A 66 -2.04 -8.13 -1.09
CA LEU A 66 -2.10 -6.84 -0.40
C LEU A 66 -1.05 -6.76 0.72
N VAL A 67 -0.90 -7.81 1.53
CA VAL A 67 0.12 -7.88 2.57
C VAL A 67 1.53 -7.73 1.97
N LYS A 68 1.82 -8.50 0.91
CA LYS A 68 3.12 -8.44 0.22
C LYS A 68 3.37 -7.07 -0.43
N ALA A 69 2.33 -6.45 -1.00
CA ALA A 69 2.40 -5.11 -1.58
C ALA A 69 2.80 -4.08 -0.53
N ARG A 70 2.13 -4.07 0.64
CA ARG A 70 2.44 -3.13 1.74
C ARG A 70 3.86 -3.32 2.27
N THR A 71 4.28 -4.57 2.50
CA THR A 71 5.64 -4.88 2.97
C THR A 71 6.70 -4.43 1.97
N LYS A 72 6.50 -4.71 0.68
CA LYS A 72 7.44 -4.32 -0.38
C LYS A 72 7.49 -2.80 -0.56
N LEU A 73 6.34 -2.13 -0.55
CA LEU A 73 6.26 -0.68 -0.67
C LEU A 73 6.97 0.01 0.50
N LYS A 74 6.75 -0.45 1.74
CA LYS A 74 7.47 0.04 2.93
C LYS A 74 8.98 -0.12 2.77
N ALA A 75 9.45 -1.29 2.31
CA ALA A 75 10.88 -1.52 2.09
C ALA A 75 11.46 -0.56 1.03
N ILE A 76 10.75 -0.35 -0.09
CA ILE A 76 11.17 0.59 -1.15
C ILE A 76 11.29 2.02 -0.61
N ILE A 77 10.29 2.47 0.17
CA ILE A 77 10.28 3.82 0.75
C ILE A 77 11.45 4.00 1.72
N LEU A 78 11.70 3.01 2.58
CA LEU A 78 12.81 3.06 3.54
C LEU A 78 14.18 3.05 2.84
N SER A 79 14.32 2.30 1.74
CA SER A 79 15.57 2.26 0.96
C SER A 79 15.85 3.55 0.17
N LYS A 80 14.84 4.41 -0.09
CA LYS A 80 15.06 5.70 -0.78
C LYS A 80 15.65 6.79 0.13
N LYS A 81 15.66 6.56 1.46
CA LYS A 81 16.11 7.52 2.47
C LYS A 81 17.58 7.30 2.92
N LEU A 82 18.24 6.26 2.38
CA LEU A 82 19.68 5.98 2.53
C LEU A 82 20.40 6.34 1.24
#